data_AF-A0A538CR14-F1
#
_entry.id   AF-A0A538CR14-F1
#
_cell.length_a   1.000
_cell.length_b   1.000
_cell.length_c   1.000
_cell.angle_alpha   90.00
_cell.angle_beta   90.00
_cell.angle_gamma   90.00
#
_symmetry.space_group_name_H-M   'P 1'
#
loop_
_entity.id
_entity.type
_entity.pdbx_description
1 polymer ?
#
loop_
_entity_poly.entity_id
_entity_poly.type
_entity_poly.pdbx_seq_one_letter_code
_entity_poly.pdbx_strand_id
1 'polypeptide(L)'
;MRSIWIGSAFSQPMPSGNIGAAISPTGVRTGGKVASRLGGIRRRPCRRRRRGPHEFDTRLPNEGNRPMEFFAELDAVRERWNVLDHPFYTRWSEGTLTHDELAYYSGQYRHAVVALAAATRRAADAEPALEPHAAEEAAHVELWDGFVSAVGGDSAAAPAPETAACAQAWSKDGSLLETLVGIYAIEAAQPAISATKATGLRERYGIDSEAATGYFDLHEQLDVEHAAAGRAFIAERLDGADRVALVARAEDVLRANWELLDGVEAKNA
;
A
#
# COMPACT_ATOMS: atom_id res chain seq x y z
N MET A 1 22.51 5.25 11.42
CA MET A 1 21.14 5.25 10.86
C MET A 1 21.26 5.66 9.40
N ARG A 2 20.99 4.75 8.47
CA ARG A 2 21.05 5.02 7.03
C ARG A 2 19.63 5.38 6.58
N SER A 3 19.48 6.53 5.94
CA SER A 3 18.21 7.06 5.43
C SER A 3 17.55 6.06 4.49
N ILE A 4 16.31 5.68 4.80
CA ILE A 4 15.47 4.75 4.03
C ILE A 4 14.73 5.50 2.90
N TRP A 5 14.65 6.83 3.01
CA TRP A 5 14.06 7.75 2.04
C TRP A 5 15.18 8.41 1.22
N ILE A 6 15.74 7.69 0.25
CA ILE A 6 16.57 8.32 -0.80
C ILE A 6 15.73 8.28 -2.07
N GLY A 7 15.27 9.46 -2.47
CA GLY A 7 14.44 9.67 -3.65
C GLY A 7 15.02 9.03 -4.90
N SER A 8 14.13 8.36 -5.64
CA SER A 8 14.40 7.80 -6.94
C SER A 8 14.62 8.95 -7.94
N ALA A 9 15.88 9.24 -8.24
CA ALA A 9 16.25 10.20 -9.27
C ALA A 9 16.13 9.54 -10.65
N PHE A 10 14.99 9.71 -11.34
CA PHE A 10 14.87 9.41 -12.76
C PHE A 10 14.09 10.49 -13.50
N SER A 11 14.84 11.37 -14.19
CA SER A 11 14.52 11.80 -15.56
C SER A 11 15.58 12.77 -16.08
N GLN A 12 16.49 12.27 -16.92
CA GLN A 12 16.99 13.01 -18.09
C GLN A 12 17.22 12.02 -19.25
N PRO A 13 16.88 12.40 -20.51
CA PRO A 13 16.92 11.50 -21.65
C PRO A 13 18.31 11.41 -22.29
N MET A 14 18.68 10.22 -22.77
CA MET A 14 19.85 9.99 -23.63
C MET A 14 19.42 9.83 -25.09
N PRO A 15 20.15 10.40 -26.08
CA PRO A 15 19.83 10.25 -27.49
C PRO A 15 20.44 8.99 -28.13
N SER A 16 19.79 8.62 -29.23
CA SER A 16 19.95 7.44 -30.07
C SER A 16 21.32 7.27 -30.75
N GLY A 17 21.77 6.01 -30.88
CA GLY A 17 22.93 5.61 -31.68
C GLY A 17 22.86 4.13 -32.06
N ASN A 18 23.28 3.80 -33.28
CA ASN A 18 22.78 2.71 -34.12
C ASN A 18 23.87 1.63 -34.42
N ILE A 19 23.45 0.39 -34.70
CA ILE A 19 24.06 -0.75 -35.45
C ILE A 19 25.45 -1.31 -35.06
N GLY A 20 25.57 -2.65 -34.94
CA GLY A 20 26.81 -3.37 -35.28
C GLY A 20 27.02 -4.80 -34.75
N ALA A 21 26.54 -5.80 -35.50
CA ALA A 21 27.11 -7.13 -35.82
C ALA A 21 27.73 -8.11 -34.78
N ALA A 22 27.26 -9.38 -34.89
CA ALA A 22 27.88 -10.73 -34.76
C ALA A 22 29.24 -10.91 -34.02
N ILE A 23 29.45 -12.00 -33.26
CA ILE A 23 30.07 -13.29 -33.69
C ILE A 23 29.99 -14.31 -32.51
N SER A 24 29.79 -15.60 -32.81
CA SER A 24 29.99 -16.79 -31.94
C SER A 24 31.23 -17.58 -32.43
N PRO A 25 31.65 -18.76 -31.89
CA PRO A 25 31.65 -19.35 -30.54
C PRO A 25 33.07 -19.93 -30.20
N THR A 26 33.26 -20.66 -29.07
CA THR A 26 33.92 -22.00 -28.95
C THR A 26 34.53 -22.33 -27.56
N GLY A 27 34.50 -23.64 -27.21
CA GLY A 27 35.48 -24.32 -26.31
C GLY A 27 34.92 -24.77 -24.95
N VAL A 28 34.48 -26.01 -24.66
CA VAL A 28 35.08 -27.38 -24.68
C VAL A 28 35.69 -27.85 -23.33
N ARG A 29 35.08 -28.94 -22.79
CA ARG A 29 35.60 -30.07 -21.94
C ARG A 29 36.17 -29.73 -20.55
N THR A 30 36.19 -30.59 -19.52
CA THR A 30 36.17 -32.06 -19.28
C THR A 30 35.78 -32.24 -17.79
N GLY A 31 35.05 -33.26 -17.32
CA GLY A 31 35.49 -34.65 -17.13
C GLY A 31 35.74 -34.96 -15.64
N GLY A 32 35.06 -35.97 -15.07
CA GLY A 32 35.35 -36.45 -13.71
C GLY A 32 34.27 -37.35 -13.10
N LYS A 33 34.37 -38.67 -13.33
CA LYS A 33 33.66 -39.72 -12.57
C LYS A 33 34.36 -39.93 -11.21
N VAL A 34 33.68 -40.54 -10.22
CA VAL A 34 34.06 -41.84 -9.59
C VAL A 34 33.25 -42.15 -8.31
N ALA A 35 32.84 -43.41 -8.23
CA ALA A 35 32.58 -44.31 -7.09
C ALA A 35 31.42 -44.10 -6.09
N SER A 36 30.46 -45.00 -6.30
CA SER A 36 29.76 -45.85 -5.32
C SER A 36 30.46 -46.15 -3.98
N ARG A 37 29.64 -46.20 -2.91
CA ARG A 37 29.73 -47.25 -1.88
C ARG A 37 28.41 -47.44 -1.13
N LEU A 38 27.92 -48.69 -1.21
CA LEU A 38 26.85 -49.28 -0.42
C LEU A 38 27.35 -49.52 1.01
N GLY A 39 26.47 -49.36 2.02
CA GLY A 39 26.81 -49.75 3.38
C GLY A 39 25.72 -49.54 4.44
N GLY A 40 24.90 -50.57 4.64
CA GLY A 40 24.58 -51.06 5.99
C GLY A 40 23.48 -50.37 6.79
N ILE A 41 22.24 -50.80 6.57
CA ILE A 41 21.13 -50.64 7.53
C ILE A 41 21.43 -51.48 8.79
N ARG A 42 21.52 -50.83 9.96
CA ARG A 42 21.45 -51.51 11.27
C ARG A 42 20.32 -50.92 12.10
N ARG A 43 19.26 -51.72 12.27
CA ARG A 43 18.14 -51.47 13.17
C ARG A 43 18.62 -51.50 14.63
N ARG A 44 18.29 -50.47 15.40
CA ARG A 44 18.43 -50.43 16.86
C ARG A 44 17.06 -50.46 17.54
N PRO A 45 16.92 -51.10 18.72
CA PRO A 45 15.64 -51.51 19.27
C PRO A 45 14.90 -50.35 19.95
N CYS A 46 13.57 -50.44 19.88
CA CYS A 46 12.59 -49.56 20.49
C CYS A 46 12.76 -49.55 22.03
N ARG A 47 13.23 -48.43 22.60
CA ARG A 47 13.08 -48.15 24.04
C ARG A 47 11.89 -47.22 24.22
N ARG A 48 10.81 -47.75 24.81
CA ARG A 48 9.68 -46.98 25.34
C ARG A 48 10.21 -45.93 26.32
N ARG A 49 10.16 -44.65 25.95
CA ARG A 49 10.28 -43.53 26.89
C ARG A 49 8.92 -43.33 27.57
N ARG A 50 8.91 -43.38 28.91
CA ARG A 50 7.78 -42.98 29.75
C ARG A 50 7.51 -41.49 29.52
N ARG A 51 6.26 -41.11 29.22
CA ARG A 51 5.81 -39.70 29.22
C ARG A 51 5.74 -39.22 30.67
N GLY A 52 6.54 -38.21 31.01
CA GLY A 52 6.30 -37.36 32.18
C GLY A 52 5.21 -36.33 31.87
N PRO A 53 4.65 -35.65 32.89
CA PRO A 53 3.53 -34.73 32.72
C PRO A 53 3.97 -33.51 31.89
N HIS A 54 3.06 -33.06 31.03
CA HIS A 54 3.20 -31.86 30.21
C HIS A 54 3.57 -30.65 31.09
N GLU A 55 4.82 -30.22 31.06
CA GLU A 55 5.19 -28.85 31.38
C GLU A 55 4.53 -27.96 30.32
N PHE A 56 3.71 -27.02 30.79
CA PHE A 56 3.25 -25.90 29.97
C PHE A 56 4.48 -25.14 29.49
N ASP A 57 4.72 -25.18 28.18
CA ASP A 57 5.77 -24.42 27.52
C ASP A 57 5.41 -22.93 27.58
N THR A 58 5.77 -22.26 28.67
CA THR A 58 5.71 -20.80 28.81
C THR A 58 6.90 -20.16 28.10
N ARG A 59 7.12 -20.50 26.82
CA ARG A 59 8.01 -19.70 25.98
C ARG A 59 7.33 -18.37 25.74
N LEU A 60 7.84 -17.32 26.40
CA LEU A 60 7.53 -15.93 26.05
C LEU A 60 7.66 -15.79 24.52
N PRO A 61 6.71 -15.14 23.84
CA PRO A 61 6.79 -14.98 22.39
C PRO A 61 8.14 -14.35 22.04
N ASN A 62 8.85 -14.97 21.09
CA ASN A 62 10.15 -14.53 20.64
C ASN A 62 10.05 -13.05 20.25
N GLU A 63 10.88 -12.18 20.82
CA GLU A 63 10.74 -10.73 20.63
C GLU A 63 10.77 -10.32 19.14
N GLY A 64 11.44 -11.10 18.30
CA GLY A 64 11.45 -10.94 16.84
C GLY A 64 10.15 -11.26 16.10
N ASN A 65 9.18 -11.93 16.71
CA ASN A 65 7.86 -12.22 16.09
C ASN A 65 6.87 -11.06 16.26
N ARG A 66 7.11 -10.17 17.23
CA ARG A 66 6.18 -9.13 17.66
C ARG A 66 5.84 -8.11 16.55
N PRO A 67 6.78 -7.65 15.70
CA PRO A 67 6.44 -6.79 14.57
C PRO A 67 5.69 -7.53 13.46
N MET A 68 6.04 -8.79 13.18
CA MET A 68 5.36 -9.57 12.14
C MET A 68 3.90 -9.83 12.50
N GLU A 69 3.61 -10.17 13.76
CA GLU A 69 2.24 -10.33 14.26
C GLU A 69 1.43 -9.03 14.13
N PHE A 70 2.02 -7.88 14.49
CA PHE A 70 1.36 -6.59 14.35
C PHE A 70 0.98 -6.24 12.90
N PHE A 71 1.88 -6.42 11.94
CA PHE A 71 1.55 -6.16 10.53
C PHE A 71 0.54 -7.17 9.98
N ALA A 72 0.53 -8.42 10.46
CA ALA A 72 -0.52 -9.38 10.12
C ALA A 72 -1.90 -8.94 10.64
N GLU A 73 -1.97 -8.31 11.82
CA GLU A 73 -3.20 -7.70 12.32
C GLU A 73 -3.66 -6.53 11.44
N LEU A 74 -2.73 -5.66 11.00
CA LEU A 74 -3.04 -4.58 10.05
C LEU A 74 -3.52 -5.11 8.69
N ASP A 75 -2.87 -6.16 8.17
CA ASP A 75 -3.31 -6.82 6.94
C ASP A 75 -4.74 -7.39 7.07
N ALA A 76 -5.06 -7.97 8.24
CA ALA A 76 -6.40 -8.47 8.51
C ALA A 76 -7.45 -7.35 8.65
N VAL A 77 -7.08 -6.16 9.15
CA VAL A 77 -7.96 -4.98 9.14
C VAL A 77 -8.18 -4.50 7.71
N ARG A 78 -7.11 -4.42 6.91
CA ARG A 78 -7.19 -4.01 5.49
C ARG A 78 -8.10 -4.92 4.69
N GLU A 79 -8.02 -6.24 4.90
CA GLU A 79 -8.92 -7.19 4.24
C GLU A 79 -10.38 -6.97 4.63
N ARG A 80 -10.68 -6.72 5.91
CA ARG A 80 -12.06 -6.45 6.36
C ARG A 80 -12.66 -5.17 5.78
N TRP A 81 -11.82 -4.17 5.55
CA TRP A 81 -12.22 -2.84 5.05
C TRP A 81 -11.67 -2.59 3.64
N ASN A 82 -11.56 -3.64 2.83
CA ASN A 82 -11.05 -3.56 1.47
C ASN A 82 -12.08 -2.88 0.57
N VAL A 83 -11.84 -1.61 0.22
CA VAL A 83 -12.76 -0.85 -0.62
C VAL A 83 -13.01 -1.48 -2.00
N LEU A 84 -12.13 -2.35 -2.50
CA LEU A 84 -12.38 -3.07 -3.76
C LEU A 84 -13.59 -4.02 -3.70
N ASP A 85 -14.01 -4.42 -2.49
CA ASP A 85 -15.22 -5.22 -2.27
C ASP A 85 -16.48 -4.35 -2.08
N HIS A 86 -16.34 -3.03 -2.10
CA HIS A 86 -17.47 -2.10 -2.01
C HIS A 86 -18.31 -2.12 -3.30
N PRO A 87 -19.66 -1.98 -3.22
CA PRO A 87 -20.53 -1.91 -4.41
C PRO A 87 -20.09 -0.89 -5.47
N PHE A 88 -19.60 0.27 -5.03
CA PHE A 88 -18.96 1.28 -5.89
C PHE A 88 -17.87 0.68 -6.80
N TYR A 89 -16.94 -0.13 -6.27
CA TYR A 89 -15.86 -0.73 -7.06
C TYR A 89 -16.32 -1.90 -7.92
N THR A 90 -17.41 -2.58 -7.53
CA THR A 90 -18.10 -3.53 -8.41
C THR A 90 -18.60 -2.81 -9.66
N ARG A 91 -19.34 -1.71 -9.48
CA ARG A 91 -19.84 -0.88 -10.59
C ARG A 91 -18.72 -0.26 -11.41
N TRP A 92 -17.66 0.20 -10.74
CA TRP A 92 -16.45 0.71 -11.40
C TRP A 92 -15.86 -0.33 -12.36
N SER A 93 -15.64 -1.55 -11.87
CA SER A 93 -15.00 -2.63 -12.64
C SER A 93 -15.88 -3.17 -13.77
N GLU A 94 -17.20 -3.09 -13.60
CA GLU A 94 -18.18 -3.44 -14.62
C GLU A 94 -18.42 -2.34 -15.66
N GLY A 95 -17.96 -1.10 -15.41
CA GLY A 95 -18.18 0.03 -16.32
C GLY A 95 -19.58 0.62 -16.24
N THR A 96 -20.28 0.46 -15.11
CA THR A 96 -21.69 0.86 -14.96
C THR A 96 -21.89 2.17 -14.19
N LEU A 97 -20.79 2.82 -13.77
CA LEU A 97 -20.81 4.22 -13.37
C LEU A 97 -21.03 5.13 -14.59
N THR A 98 -21.90 6.12 -14.44
CA THR A 98 -22.07 7.20 -15.41
C THR A 98 -20.94 8.22 -15.29
N HIS A 99 -20.81 9.08 -16.30
CA HIS A 99 -19.84 10.18 -16.28
C HIS A 99 -20.05 11.13 -15.09
N ASP A 100 -21.31 11.47 -14.77
CA ASP A 100 -21.63 12.36 -13.65
C ASP A 100 -21.25 11.74 -12.29
N GLU A 101 -21.37 10.42 -12.16
CA GLU A 101 -20.94 9.70 -10.95
C GLU A 101 -19.42 9.69 -10.80
N LEU A 102 -18.68 9.49 -11.89
CA LEU A 102 -17.21 9.59 -11.89
C LEU A 102 -16.76 11.02 -11.53
N ALA A 103 -17.40 12.04 -12.10
CA ALA A 103 -17.15 13.44 -11.83
C ALA A 103 -17.43 13.82 -10.37
N TYR A 104 -18.53 13.31 -9.81
CA TYR A 104 -18.87 13.52 -8.41
C TYR A 104 -17.86 12.82 -7.49
N TYR A 105 -17.57 11.55 -7.76
CA TYR A 105 -16.58 10.77 -7.01
C TYR A 105 -15.21 11.46 -6.98
N SER A 106 -14.73 11.96 -8.13
CA SER A 106 -13.40 12.59 -8.20
C SER A 106 -13.32 13.82 -7.29
N GLY A 107 -14.36 14.65 -7.26
CA GLY A 107 -14.44 15.83 -6.38
C GLY A 107 -14.53 15.45 -4.89
N GLN A 108 -15.29 14.40 -4.56
CA GLN A 108 -15.40 13.93 -3.17
C GLN A 108 -14.08 13.33 -2.67
N TYR A 109 -13.49 12.40 -3.41
CA TYR A 109 -12.29 11.69 -2.97
C TYR A 109 -11.04 12.59 -2.93
N ARG A 110 -11.06 13.73 -3.64
CA ARG A 110 -10.02 14.77 -3.51
C ARG A 110 -9.79 15.19 -2.05
N HIS A 111 -10.85 15.26 -1.24
CA HIS A 111 -10.74 15.60 0.19
C HIS A 111 -9.90 14.58 0.97
N ALA A 112 -9.97 13.29 0.60
CA ALA A 112 -9.15 12.25 1.20
C ALA A 112 -7.67 12.39 0.76
N VAL A 113 -7.39 12.67 -0.51
CA VAL A 113 -6.02 12.92 -1.02
C VAL A 113 -5.38 14.11 -0.30
N VAL A 114 -6.11 15.22 -0.15
CA VAL A 114 -5.63 16.39 0.61
C VAL A 114 -5.41 16.05 2.09
N ALA A 115 -6.26 15.23 2.69
CA ALA A 115 -6.11 14.80 4.07
C ALA A 115 -4.88 13.90 4.29
N LEU A 116 -4.53 13.04 3.32
CA LEU A 116 -3.30 12.24 3.35
C LEU A 116 -2.07 13.16 3.29
N ALA A 117 -2.03 14.12 2.37
CA ALA A 117 -0.96 15.11 2.29
C ALA A 117 -0.80 15.92 3.59
N ALA A 118 -1.90 16.27 4.26
CA ALA A 118 -1.85 16.92 5.57
C ALA A 118 -1.28 16.00 6.67
N ALA A 119 -1.63 14.70 6.63
CA ALA A 119 -1.10 13.72 7.59
C ALA A 119 0.41 13.50 7.42
N THR A 120 0.90 13.38 6.18
CA THR A 120 2.34 13.22 5.89
C THR A 120 3.13 14.47 6.26
N ARG A 121 2.60 15.67 5.98
CA ARG A 121 3.18 16.94 6.47
C ARG A 121 3.33 16.94 7.99
N ARG A 122 2.28 16.58 8.73
CA ARG A 122 2.35 16.51 10.20
C ARG A 122 3.41 15.50 10.67
N ALA A 123 3.50 14.34 10.01
CA ALA A 123 4.53 13.36 10.32
C ALA A 123 5.94 13.94 10.10
N ALA A 124 6.15 14.66 9.00
CA ALA A 124 7.42 15.32 8.69
C ALA A 124 7.77 16.48 9.65
N ASP A 125 6.78 17.19 10.20
CA ASP A 125 7.00 18.20 11.25
C ASP A 125 7.56 17.58 12.54
N ALA A 126 7.11 16.37 12.88
CA ALA A 126 7.60 15.63 14.05
C ALA A 126 8.89 14.85 13.76
N GLU A 127 9.13 14.46 12.51
CA GLU A 127 10.25 13.65 12.07
C GLU A 127 10.76 14.16 10.70
N PRO A 128 11.76 15.06 10.69
CA PRO A 128 12.24 15.70 9.46
C PRO A 128 12.76 14.74 8.39
N ALA A 129 13.08 13.49 8.73
CA ALA A 129 13.44 12.47 7.77
C ALA A 129 12.30 12.10 6.79
N LEU A 130 11.05 12.44 7.11
CA LEU A 130 9.86 12.22 6.29
C LEU A 130 9.53 13.39 5.35
N GLU A 131 10.34 14.45 5.33
CA GLU A 131 10.13 15.62 4.47
C GLU A 131 9.98 15.27 2.97
N PRO A 132 10.78 14.35 2.38
CA PRO A 132 10.60 13.98 0.98
C PRO A 132 9.21 13.39 0.70
N HIS A 133 8.75 12.48 1.56
CA HIS A 133 7.44 11.84 1.45
C HIS A 133 6.30 12.85 1.56
N ALA A 134 6.40 13.79 2.50
CA ALA A 134 5.41 14.86 2.62
C ALA A 134 5.36 15.79 1.40
N ALA A 135 6.51 16.07 0.77
CA ALA A 135 6.57 16.87 -0.45
C ALA A 135 5.97 16.14 -1.66
N GLU A 136 6.20 14.82 -1.77
CA GLU A 136 5.60 13.96 -2.79
C GLU A 136 4.07 13.92 -2.67
N GLU A 137 3.54 13.62 -1.49
CA GLU A 137 2.08 13.59 -1.26
C GLU A 137 1.41 14.95 -1.51
N ALA A 138 2.09 16.06 -1.21
CA ALA A 138 1.59 17.39 -1.56
C ALA A 138 1.51 17.60 -3.08
N ALA A 139 2.47 17.10 -3.86
CA ALA A 139 2.45 17.16 -5.31
C ALA A 139 1.39 16.22 -5.93
N HIS A 140 1.09 15.09 -5.28
CA HIS A 140 0.06 14.15 -5.74
C HIS A 140 -1.36 14.76 -5.77
N VAL A 141 -1.62 15.82 -4.99
CA VAL A 141 -2.88 16.58 -5.07
C VAL A 141 -3.08 17.18 -6.47
N GLU A 142 -2.02 17.67 -7.12
CA GLU A 142 -2.10 18.20 -8.48
C GLU A 142 -2.38 17.11 -9.51
N LEU A 143 -1.80 15.91 -9.34
CA LEU A 143 -2.12 14.75 -10.17
C LEU A 143 -3.58 14.33 -10.02
N TRP A 144 -4.12 14.36 -8.80
CA TRP A 144 -5.54 14.12 -8.57
C TRP A 144 -6.42 15.20 -9.21
N ASP A 145 -6.00 16.47 -9.18
CA ASP A 145 -6.69 17.57 -9.86
C ASP A 145 -6.73 17.37 -11.39
N GLY A 146 -5.68 16.77 -11.96
CA GLY A 146 -5.68 16.30 -13.34
C GLY A 146 -6.80 15.30 -13.62
N PHE A 147 -6.98 14.31 -12.74
CA PHE A 147 -8.06 13.32 -12.84
C PHE A 147 -9.43 14.00 -12.73
N VAL A 148 -9.64 14.85 -11.72
CA VAL A 148 -10.88 15.61 -11.53
C VAL A 148 -11.23 16.38 -12.81
N SER A 149 -10.27 17.10 -13.40
CA SER A 149 -10.51 17.84 -14.62
C SER A 149 -10.84 16.94 -15.81
N ALA A 150 -10.15 15.80 -15.94
CA ALA A 150 -10.32 14.89 -17.07
C ALA A 150 -11.70 14.19 -17.09
N VAL A 151 -12.31 13.97 -15.92
CA VAL A 151 -13.66 13.40 -15.81
C VAL A 151 -14.75 14.47 -15.63
N GLY A 152 -14.42 15.76 -15.79
CA GLY A 152 -15.38 16.86 -15.67
C GLY A 152 -15.92 17.09 -14.25
N GLY A 153 -15.16 16.70 -13.22
CA GLY A 153 -15.48 16.94 -11.82
C GLY A 153 -15.18 18.37 -11.35
N ASP A 154 -15.49 18.63 -10.07
CA ASP A 154 -15.27 19.92 -9.42
C ASP A 154 -14.30 19.75 -8.24
N SER A 155 -13.11 20.34 -8.33
CA SER A 155 -12.09 20.30 -7.28
C SER A 155 -12.43 21.18 -6.07
N ALA A 156 -13.42 22.08 -6.22
CA ALA A 156 -13.97 22.91 -5.16
C ALA A 156 -15.29 22.36 -4.58
N ALA A 157 -15.69 21.14 -4.97
CA ALA A 157 -16.91 20.52 -4.46
C ALA A 157 -16.92 20.46 -2.94
N ALA A 158 -18.03 20.90 -2.33
CA ALA A 158 -18.22 20.73 -0.89
C ALA A 158 -18.24 19.24 -0.51
N PRO A 159 -17.60 18.85 0.61
CA PRO A 159 -17.59 17.46 1.02
C PRO A 159 -18.98 17.03 1.50
N ALA A 160 -19.41 15.84 1.11
CA ALA A 160 -20.50 15.13 1.76
C ALA A 160 -20.13 14.82 3.24
N PRO A 161 -21.11 14.55 4.12
CA PRO A 161 -20.84 14.24 5.53
C PRO A 161 -19.81 13.12 5.71
N GLU A 162 -19.95 12.03 4.95
CA GLU A 162 -19.08 10.86 5.00
C GLU A 162 -17.68 11.19 4.46
N THR A 163 -17.59 11.98 3.39
CA THR A 163 -16.33 12.51 2.85
C THR A 163 -15.60 13.37 3.88
N ALA A 164 -16.31 14.27 4.56
CA ALA A 164 -15.74 15.10 5.62
C ALA A 164 -15.25 14.27 6.80
N ALA A 165 -16.01 13.23 7.19
CA ALA A 165 -15.61 12.29 8.22
C ALA A 165 -14.35 11.49 7.83
N CYS A 166 -14.24 11.05 6.58
CA CYS A 166 -13.05 10.40 6.04
C CYS A 166 -11.82 11.31 6.07
N ALA A 167 -11.95 12.54 5.56
CA ALA A 167 -10.87 13.52 5.58
C ALA A 167 -10.42 13.83 7.02
N GLN A 168 -11.37 13.96 7.96
CA GLN A 168 -11.07 14.13 9.38
C GLN A 168 -10.37 12.90 9.98
N ALA A 169 -10.82 11.69 9.64
CA ALA A 169 -10.20 10.47 10.11
C ALA A 169 -8.75 10.36 9.60
N TRP A 170 -8.49 10.61 8.32
CA TRP A 170 -7.15 10.52 7.73
C TRP A 170 -6.19 11.57 8.31
N SER A 171 -6.67 12.80 8.47
CA SER A 171 -5.87 13.92 8.98
C SER A 171 -5.93 14.12 10.50
N LYS A 172 -6.56 13.22 11.26
CA LYS A 172 -6.71 13.31 12.73
C LYS A 172 -5.37 13.52 13.43
N ASP A 173 -5.34 14.40 14.43
CA ASP A 173 -4.19 14.57 15.32
C ASP A 173 -3.92 13.31 16.15
N GLY A 174 -2.65 13.03 16.42
CA GLY A 174 -2.21 11.89 17.21
C GLY A 174 -0.70 11.90 17.41
N SER A 175 -0.18 10.86 18.05
CA SER A 175 1.27 10.62 18.08
C SER A 175 1.83 10.39 16.67
N LEU A 176 3.14 10.56 16.52
CA LEU A 176 3.82 10.23 15.27
C LEU A 176 3.55 8.77 14.85
N LEU A 177 3.58 7.83 15.80
CA LEU A 177 3.36 6.42 15.50
C LEU A 177 1.91 6.13 15.05
N GLU A 178 0.91 6.75 15.67
CA GLU A 178 -0.48 6.64 15.21
C GLU A 178 -0.67 7.25 13.81
N THR A 179 -0.01 8.37 13.53
CA THR A 179 -0.05 9.03 12.22
C THR A 179 0.57 8.12 11.15
N LEU A 180 1.75 7.56 11.42
CA LEU A 180 2.44 6.63 10.52
C LEU A 180 1.64 5.36 10.24
N VAL A 181 0.98 4.78 11.27
CA VAL A 181 0.14 3.60 11.08
C VAL A 181 -1.09 3.91 10.22
N GLY A 182 -1.69 5.08 10.38
CA GLY A 182 -2.78 5.54 9.52
C GLY A 182 -2.33 5.70 8.05
N ILE A 183 -1.21 6.39 7.82
CA ILE A 183 -0.61 6.56 6.49
C ILE A 183 -0.30 5.20 5.86
N TYR A 184 0.39 4.31 6.59
CA TYR A 184 0.72 2.97 6.12
C TYR A 184 -0.52 2.17 5.72
N ALA A 185 -1.61 2.21 6.51
CA ALA A 185 -2.82 1.47 6.19
C ALA A 185 -3.46 1.94 4.87
N ILE A 186 -3.40 3.25 4.59
CA ILE A 186 -3.91 3.85 3.35
C ILE A 186 -3.05 3.45 2.15
N GLU A 187 -1.74 3.69 2.25
CA GLU A 187 -0.76 3.46 1.17
C GLU A 187 -0.64 1.97 0.85
N ALA A 188 -0.67 1.09 1.85
CA ALA A 188 -0.61 -0.34 1.62
C ALA A 188 -1.83 -0.92 0.89
N ALA A 189 -2.93 -0.16 0.74
CA ALA A 189 -4.09 -0.54 -0.08
C ALA A 189 -4.04 0.08 -1.49
N GLN A 190 -3.31 1.18 -1.69
CA GLN A 190 -3.35 1.95 -2.93
C GLN A 190 -2.88 1.18 -4.18
N PRO A 191 -1.85 0.29 -4.16
CA PRO A 191 -1.41 -0.36 -5.40
C PRO A 191 -2.51 -1.11 -6.14
N ALA A 192 -3.30 -1.92 -5.42
CA ALA A 192 -4.41 -2.67 -6.00
C ALA A 192 -5.58 -1.76 -6.39
N ILE A 193 -5.84 -0.72 -5.59
CA ILE A 193 -6.87 0.29 -5.88
C ILE A 193 -6.55 1.05 -7.17
N SER A 194 -5.32 1.52 -7.29
CA SER A 194 -4.85 2.30 -8.42
C SER A 194 -4.80 1.48 -9.70
N ALA A 195 -4.30 0.25 -9.66
CA ALA A 195 -4.36 -0.67 -10.81
C ALA A 195 -5.80 -0.91 -11.29
N THR A 196 -6.74 -1.11 -10.35
CA THR A 196 -8.18 -1.29 -10.65
C THR A 196 -8.76 -0.03 -11.29
N LYS A 197 -8.44 1.15 -10.76
CA LYS A 197 -8.90 2.42 -11.31
C LYS A 197 -8.37 2.69 -12.70
N ALA A 198 -7.06 2.55 -12.88
CA ALA A 198 -6.39 2.75 -14.15
C ALA A 198 -6.96 1.80 -15.23
N THR A 199 -7.15 0.52 -14.90
CA THR A 199 -7.77 -0.47 -15.79
C THR A 199 -9.21 -0.08 -16.15
N GLY A 200 -10.03 0.27 -15.15
CA GLY A 200 -11.42 0.67 -15.39
C GLY A 200 -11.53 1.91 -16.30
N LEU A 201 -10.73 2.95 -16.04
CA LEU A 201 -10.72 4.17 -16.87
C LEU A 201 -10.43 3.84 -18.33
N ARG A 202 -9.39 3.05 -18.59
CA ARG A 202 -8.98 2.69 -19.95
C ARG A 202 -9.97 1.75 -20.63
N GLU A 203 -10.32 0.65 -19.97
CA GLU A 203 -11.03 -0.46 -20.61
C GLU A 203 -12.55 -0.34 -20.56
N ARG A 204 -13.09 0.34 -19.55
CA ARG A 204 -14.55 0.44 -19.33
C ARG A 204 -15.10 1.82 -19.69
N TYR A 205 -14.35 2.88 -19.42
CA TYR A 205 -14.81 4.25 -19.62
C TYR A 205 -14.23 4.94 -20.85
N GLY A 206 -13.19 4.37 -21.48
CA GLY A 206 -12.54 4.94 -22.64
C GLY A 206 -11.75 6.22 -22.34
N ILE A 207 -11.29 6.36 -21.09
CA ILE A 207 -10.56 7.52 -20.57
C ILE A 207 -9.08 7.10 -20.37
N ASP A 208 -8.20 7.58 -21.26
CA ASP A 208 -6.78 7.20 -21.27
C ASP A 208 -5.90 8.39 -21.67
N SER A 209 -5.97 9.45 -20.88
CA SER A 209 -5.04 10.58 -20.97
C SER A 209 -4.12 10.58 -19.76
N GLU A 210 -2.93 11.12 -19.91
CA GLU A 210 -1.97 11.27 -18.80
C GLU A 210 -2.59 12.03 -17.61
N ALA A 211 -3.39 13.07 -17.89
CA ALA A 211 -4.12 13.79 -16.86
C ALA A 211 -5.15 12.90 -16.12
N ALA A 212 -5.81 11.98 -16.82
CA ALA A 212 -6.82 11.12 -16.22
C ALA A 212 -6.24 9.96 -15.39
N THR A 213 -5.15 9.35 -15.88
CA THR A 213 -4.62 8.11 -15.30
C THR A 213 -3.33 8.30 -14.51
N GLY A 214 -2.62 9.43 -14.68
CA GLY A 214 -1.27 9.64 -14.14
C GLY A 214 -1.16 9.47 -12.62
N TYR A 215 -2.17 9.90 -11.85
CA TYR A 215 -2.22 9.63 -10.41
C TYR A 215 -2.19 8.12 -10.13
N PHE A 216 -3.05 7.35 -10.81
CA PHE A 216 -3.19 5.92 -10.58
C PHE A 216 -2.00 5.12 -11.09
N ASP A 217 -1.49 5.45 -12.27
CA ASP A 217 -0.30 4.77 -12.82
C ASP A 217 0.92 4.95 -11.90
N LEU A 218 1.05 6.12 -11.28
CA LEU A 218 2.07 6.38 -10.27
C LEU A 218 1.84 5.54 -8.99
N HIS A 219 0.64 5.60 -8.40
CA HIS A 219 0.35 4.96 -7.10
C HIS A 219 0.23 3.43 -7.20
N GLU A 220 0.03 2.86 -8.39
CA GLU A 220 0.16 1.40 -8.61
C GLU A 220 1.56 0.89 -8.22
N GLN A 221 2.60 1.71 -8.44
CA GLN A 221 3.99 1.34 -8.21
C GLN A 221 4.57 1.97 -6.95
N LEU A 222 4.42 3.28 -6.81
CA LEU A 222 5.08 4.06 -5.76
C LEU A 222 4.66 3.62 -4.36
N ASP A 223 3.38 3.29 -4.16
CA ASP A 223 2.89 2.93 -2.83
C ASP A 223 3.34 1.54 -2.36
N VAL A 224 3.89 0.70 -3.25
CA VAL A 224 4.62 -0.50 -2.82
C VAL A 224 5.87 -0.11 -2.05
N GLU A 225 6.59 0.92 -2.52
CA GLU A 225 7.79 1.45 -1.86
C GLU A 225 7.43 2.21 -0.58
N HIS A 226 6.41 3.08 -0.63
CA HIS A 226 5.91 3.79 0.56
C HIS A 226 5.47 2.82 1.66
N ALA A 227 4.66 1.81 1.33
CA ALA A 227 4.22 0.84 2.32
C ALA A 227 5.39 0.05 2.93
N ALA A 228 6.42 -0.28 2.14
CA ALA A 228 7.62 -0.94 2.64
C ALA A 228 8.45 -0.03 3.57
N ALA A 229 8.63 1.25 3.19
CA ALA A 229 9.33 2.25 4.00
C ALA A 229 8.58 2.53 5.32
N GLY A 230 7.26 2.75 5.25
CA GLY A 230 6.38 2.93 6.40
C GLY A 230 6.43 1.73 7.36
N ARG A 231 6.37 0.51 6.82
CA ARG A 231 6.52 -0.73 7.61
C ARG A 231 7.84 -0.76 8.39
N ALA A 232 8.95 -0.43 7.74
CA ALA A 232 10.25 -0.37 8.41
C ALA A 232 10.29 0.70 9.51
N PHE A 233 9.76 1.89 9.21
CA PHE A 233 9.77 3.03 10.13
C PHE A 233 8.93 2.79 11.40
N ILE A 234 7.77 2.15 11.21
CA ILE A 234 6.86 1.73 12.29
C ILE A 234 7.51 0.64 13.14
N ALA A 235 8.11 -0.38 12.51
CA ALA A 235 8.69 -1.53 13.21
C ALA A 235 9.74 -1.13 14.26
N GLU A 236 10.56 -0.12 13.96
CA GLU A 236 11.57 0.43 14.88
C GLU A 236 10.98 1.11 16.12
N ARG A 237 9.67 1.40 16.13
CA ARG A 237 8.97 2.21 17.15
C ARG A 237 7.87 1.43 17.89
N LEU A 238 7.75 0.12 17.66
CA LEU A 238 6.69 -0.71 18.27
C LEU A 238 6.95 -1.13 19.72
N ASP A 239 8.17 -0.95 20.25
CA ASP A 239 8.47 -1.31 21.63
C ASP A 239 7.81 -0.35 22.61
N GLY A 240 7.01 -0.89 23.53
CA GLY A 240 6.23 -0.11 24.50
C GLY A 240 5.00 0.60 23.92
N ALA A 241 4.73 0.46 22.62
CA ALA A 241 3.57 1.06 21.97
C ALA A 241 2.26 0.34 22.35
N ASP A 242 1.17 1.11 22.45
CA ASP A 242 -0.19 0.57 22.58
C ASP A 242 -0.67 0.05 21.22
N ARG A 243 -0.43 -1.24 20.96
CA ARG A 243 -0.78 -1.88 19.69
C ARG A 243 -2.27 -1.91 19.43
N VAL A 244 -3.09 -2.00 20.48
CA VAL A 244 -4.55 -2.03 20.33
C VAL A 244 -5.02 -0.68 19.77
N ALA A 245 -4.50 0.42 20.31
CA ALA A 245 -4.77 1.76 19.79
C ALA A 245 -4.28 1.94 18.35
N LEU A 246 -3.10 1.40 18.00
CA LEU A 246 -2.56 1.47 16.64
C LEU A 246 -3.38 0.66 15.62
N VAL A 247 -3.82 -0.55 15.97
CA VAL A 247 -4.71 -1.35 15.11
C VAL A 247 -6.05 -0.65 14.93
N ALA A 248 -6.62 -0.09 16.01
CA ALA A 248 -7.85 0.70 15.93
C ALA A 248 -7.68 1.93 15.04
N ARG A 249 -6.49 2.57 15.07
CA ARG A 249 -6.16 3.71 14.20
C ARG A 249 -6.17 3.34 12.72
N ALA A 250 -5.60 2.19 12.36
CA ALA A 250 -5.64 1.67 10.99
C ALA A 250 -7.08 1.33 10.56
N GLU A 251 -7.86 0.72 11.46
CA GLU A 251 -9.25 0.39 11.20
C GLU A 251 -10.10 1.65 10.98
N ASP A 252 -9.90 2.69 11.77
CA ASP A 252 -10.62 3.96 11.62
C ASP A 252 -10.38 4.61 10.25
N VAL A 253 -9.15 4.64 9.74
CA VAL A 253 -8.87 5.28 8.44
C VAL A 253 -9.43 4.48 7.27
N LEU A 254 -9.38 3.14 7.34
CA LEU A 254 -9.88 2.26 6.29
C LEU A 254 -11.41 2.20 6.28
N ARG A 255 -12.03 2.09 7.46
CA ARG A 255 -13.49 2.19 7.61
C ARG A 255 -14.02 3.52 7.10
N ALA A 256 -13.36 4.63 7.42
CA ALA A 256 -13.82 5.93 6.95
C ALA A 256 -13.72 6.08 5.42
N ASN A 257 -12.76 5.40 4.77
CA ASN A 257 -12.70 5.34 3.30
C ASN A 257 -13.87 4.53 2.71
N TRP A 258 -14.24 3.42 3.36
CA TRP A 258 -15.45 2.67 3.00
C TRP A 258 -16.70 3.55 3.11
N GLU A 259 -16.88 4.23 4.25
CA GLU A 259 -18.02 5.10 4.50
C GLU A 259 -18.08 6.30 3.53
N LEU A 260 -16.93 6.83 3.09
CA LEU A 260 -16.90 7.82 2.00
C LEU A 260 -17.58 7.28 0.74
N LEU A 261 -17.31 6.02 0.37
CA LEU A 261 -17.94 5.39 -0.80
C LEU A 261 -19.43 5.11 -0.59
N ASP A 262 -19.87 4.80 0.64
CA ASP A 262 -21.29 4.74 0.99
C ASP A 262 -21.97 6.09 0.70
N GLY A 263 -21.34 7.19 1.12
CA GLY A 263 -21.83 8.56 0.86
C GLY A 263 -21.87 8.91 -0.63
N VAL A 264 -20.88 8.45 -1.41
CA VAL A 264 -20.86 8.62 -2.88
C VAL A 264 -22.01 7.85 -3.53
N GLU A 265 -22.19 6.57 -3.19
CA GLU A 265 -23.27 5.74 -3.77
C GLU A 265 -24.66 6.25 -3.38
N ALA A 266 -24.86 6.69 -2.13
CA ALA A 266 -26.16 7.18 -1.65
C ALA A 266 -26.65 8.45 -2.38
N LYS A 267 -25.75 9.23 -2.99
CA LYS A 267 -26.11 10.40 -3.81
C LYS A 267 -26.49 10.04 -5.24
N ASN A 268 -26.13 8.85 -5.69
CA ASN A 268 -26.29 8.39 -7.06
C ASN A 268 -27.41 7.34 -7.22
N ALA A 269 -27.99 6.89 -6.09
CA ALA A 269 -29.17 6.02 -6.02
C ALA A 269 -30.48 6.81 -6.07
#